data_AF-T1IGN8-F1
#
_entry.id   AF-T1IGN8-F1
#
_cell.length_a   1.000
_cell.length_b   1.000
_cell.length_c   1.000
_cell.angle_alpha   90.00
_cell.angle_beta   90.00
_cell.angle_gamma   90.00
#
_symmetry.space_group_name_H-M   'P 1'
#
loop_
_entity.id
_entity.type
_entity.pdbx_description
1 polymer ?
#
loop_
_entity_poly.entity_id
_entity_poly.type
_entity_poly.pdbx_seq_one_letter_code
_entity_poly.pdbx_strand_id
1 'polypeptide(L)'
;MSQTLMLENLLVLINKIFTAIDLTLREEFIFDCYRILPKKNVKTAFSPPIIVKLTSNLYKKDILRQKKLKKNNLKLDLLDGESGGQPIYINELMSPFNNRLFKEAKIYQSQGKIKYVWFNNNNVKIRISDNSQIKLIKSLEDFDKIFKATKKDVSNVLLSEDDVEYGYPDSDFSSTSQASTSSKLKKRKVKPHGTMDLFLRPHPKNLPKPKV
;
A
#
# COMPACT_ATOMS: atom_id res chain seq x y z
N MET A 1 21.99 12.39 8.38
CA MET A 1 21.38 13.09 7.23
C MET A 1 19.99 13.59 7.60
N SER A 2 19.89 14.71 8.32
CA SER A 2 18.59 15.29 8.76
C SER A 2 18.47 16.79 8.44
N GLN A 3 19.38 17.35 7.65
CA GLN A 3 19.45 18.80 7.40
C GLN A 3 19.04 19.23 5.98
N THR A 4 18.64 18.30 5.10
CA THR A 4 18.23 18.63 3.71
C THR A 4 16.74 18.96 3.56
N LEU A 5 16.01 19.18 4.66
CA LEU A 5 14.56 19.46 4.61
C LEU A 5 14.22 20.96 4.46
N MET A 6 15.20 21.87 4.55
CA MET A 6 14.95 23.33 4.58
C MET A 6 15.18 24.05 3.24
N LEU A 7 15.67 23.36 2.19
CA LEU A 7 16.15 24.01 0.95
C LEU A 7 15.71 23.33 -0.35
N GLU A 8 14.69 22.47 -0.29
CA GLU A 8 14.16 21.82 -1.49
C GLU A 8 12.98 22.59 -2.06
N ASN A 9 13.08 22.99 -3.33
CA ASN A 9 11.96 23.57 -4.06
C ASN A 9 11.12 22.47 -4.72
N LEU A 10 10.00 22.10 -4.06
CA LEU A 10 9.10 21.04 -4.53
C LEU A 10 8.49 21.32 -5.91
N LEU A 11 8.21 22.59 -6.23
CA LEU A 11 7.65 22.96 -7.54
C LEU A 11 8.64 22.66 -8.67
N VAL A 12 9.92 22.94 -8.47
CA VAL A 12 10.97 22.62 -9.44
C VAL A 12 11.06 21.10 -9.65
N LEU A 13 10.99 20.32 -8.56
CA LEU A 13 11.02 18.86 -8.64
C LEU A 13 9.81 18.31 -9.39
N ILE A 14 8.61 18.80 -9.05
CA ILE A 14 7.36 18.42 -9.72
C ILE A 14 7.42 18.79 -11.20
N ASN A 15 7.97 19.96 -11.55
CA ASN A 15 8.13 20.38 -12.93
C ASN A 15 9.03 19.43 -13.72
N LYS A 16 10.19 19.03 -13.16
CA LYS A 16 11.06 18.01 -13.79
C LYS A 16 10.30 16.71 -14.05
N ILE A 17 9.56 16.22 -13.06
CA ILE A 17 8.76 14.99 -13.16
C ILE A 17 7.67 15.13 -14.23
N PHE A 18 7.00 16.27 -14.32
CA PHE A 18 5.93 16.52 -15.29
C PHE A 18 6.48 16.58 -16.71
N THR A 19 7.62 17.26 -16.90
CA THR A 19 8.33 17.30 -18.18
C THR A 19 8.74 15.89 -18.63
N ALA A 20 9.19 15.02 -17.73
CA ALA A 20 9.57 13.64 -18.07
C ALA A 20 8.40 12.76 -18.54
N ILE A 21 7.16 13.15 -18.23
CA ILE A 21 5.93 12.47 -18.69
C ILE A 21 5.19 13.28 -19.78
N ASP A 22 5.88 14.22 -20.43
CA ASP A 22 5.34 15.07 -21.50
C ASP A 22 4.11 15.89 -21.06
N LEU A 23 4.14 16.42 -19.83
CA LEU A 23 3.14 17.35 -19.32
C LEU A 23 3.78 18.68 -18.94
N THR A 24 3.17 19.77 -19.37
CA THR A 24 3.55 21.12 -18.95
C THR A 24 2.97 21.40 -17.57
N LEU A 25 3.82 21.68 -16.59
CA LEU A 25 3.34 22.13 -15.29
C LEU A 25 2.67 23.50 -15.44
N ARG A 26 1.41 23.56 -15.05
CA ARG A 26 0.65 24.81 -14.91
C ARG A 26 0.36 24.99 -13.44
N GLU A 27 0.98 26.00 -12.82
CA GLU A 27 0.93 26.23 -11.37
C GLU A 27 -0.50 26.39 -10.85
N GLU A 28 -1.40 26.95 -11.67
CA GLU A 28 -2.83 27.10 -11.40
C GLU A 28 -3.55 25.78 -11.04
N PHE A 29 -3.04 24.64 -11.52
CA PHE A 29 -3.62 23.34 -11.24
C PHE A 29 -3.06 22.69 -9.97
N ILE A 30 -2.05 23.29 -9.34
CA ILE A 30 -1.51 22.87 -8.06
C ILE A 30 -2.16 23.73 -6.98
N PHE A 31 -2.94 23.10 -6.12
CA PHE A 31 -3.51 23.77 -4.97
C PHE A 31 -2.49 23.85 -3.82
N ASP A 32 -1.74 22.76 -3.59
CA ASP A 32 -0.75 22.67 -2.51
C ASP A 32 0.23 21.52 -2.77
N CYS A 33 1.44 21.60 -2.24
CA CYS A 33 2.42 20.51 -2.30
C CYS A 33 3.34 20.49 -1.08
N TYR A 34 3.50 19.31 -0.47
CA TYR A 34 4.31 19.15 0.74
C TYR A 34 4.81 17.70 0.89
N ARG A 35 5.86 17.49 1.69
CA ARG A 35 6.31 16.15 2.08
C ARG A 35 5.57 15.65 3.30
N ILE A 36 5.17 14.37 3.33
CA ILE A 36 4.66 13.74 4.55
C ILE A 36 5.85 13.35 5.41
N LEU A 37 6.03 14.01 6.55
CA LEU A 37 7.09 13.66 7.49
C LEU A 37 6.85 12.25 8.08
N PRO A 38 7.91 11.44 8.21
CA PRO A 38 7.80 10.16 8.89
C PRO A 38 7.46 10.38 10.37
N LYS A 39 6.82 9.38 10.97
CA LYS A 39 6.62 9.37 12.43
C LYS A 39 7.99 9.44 13.13
N LYS A 40 8.04 10.13 14.27
CA LYS A 40 9.27 10.28 15.07
C LYS A 40 9.95 8.93 15.26
N ASN A 41 11.27 8.88 15.04
CA ASN A 41 12.15 7.70 15.17
C ASN A 41 12.11 6.64 14.06
N VAL A 42 11.40 6.86 12.95
CA VAL A 42 11.51 5.98 11.78
C VAL A 42 12.59 6.51 10.83
N LYS A 43 13.78 5.90 10.88
CA LYS A 43 14.80 6.11 9.83
C LYS A 43 14.39 5.30 8.60
N THR A 44 13.84 5.97 7.58
CA THR A 44 13.58 5.35 6.28
C THR A 44 14.81 5.47 5.40
N ALA A 45 15.12 4.42 4.63
CA ALA A 45 16.14 4.48 3.58
C ALA A 45 15.75 5.43 2.43
N PHE A 46 14.45 5.72 2.31
CA PHE A 46 13.88 6.58 1.27
C PHE A 46 13.45 7.94 1.81
N SER A 47 13.54 8.95 0.95
CA SER A 47 13.00 10.28 1.21
C SER A 47 11.47 10.22 1.42
N PRO A 48 10.91 11.03 2.33
CA PRO A 48 9.48 10.99 2.60
C PRO A 48 8.66 11.37 1.36
N PRO A 49 7.49 10.76 1.10
CA PRO A 49 6.74 10.98 -0.13
C PRO A 49 6.24 12.44 -0.24
N ILE A 50 6.17 12.94 -1.47
CA ILE A 50 5.57 14.23 -1.81
C ILE A 50 4.10 14.03 -2.10
N ILE A 51 3.25 14.84 -1.47
CA ILE A 51 1.84 14.96 -1.79
C ILE A 51 1.65 16.22 -2.61
N VAL A 52 0.98 16.06 -3.74
CA VAL A 52 0.56 17.16 -4.61
C VAL A 52 -0.95 17.17 -4.64
N LYS A 53 -1.55 18.25 -4.10
CA LYS A 53 -2.98 18.49 -4.17
C LYS A 53 -3.27 19.28 -5.43
N LEU A 54 -4.14 18.74 -6.28
CA LEU A 54 -4.50 19.34 -7.55
C LEU A 54 -5.87 20.00 -7.47
N THR A 55 -6.06 21.10 -8.21
CA THR A 55 -7.33 21.83 -8.30
C THR A 55 -8.38 21.06 -9.12
N SER A 56 -7.94 20.30 -10.13
CA SER A 56 -8.83 19.58 -11.05
C SER A 56 -8.61 18.06 -11.04
N ASN A 57 -9.71 17.32 -10.90
CA ASN A 57 -9.73 15.86 -11.02
C ASN A 57 -9.44 15.38 -12.45
N LEU A 58 -9.76 16.19 -13.47
CA LEU A 58 -9.44 15.85 -14.87
C LEU A 58 -7.93 15.87 -15.09
N TYR A 59 -7.27 16.92 -14.59
CA TYR A 59 -5.82 17.04 -14.69
C TYR A 59 -5.09 15.91 -13.95
N LYS A 60 -5.59 15.50 -12.78
CA LYS A 60 -5.10 14.29 -12.09
C LYS A 60 -5.17 13.04 -12.97
N LYS A 61 -6.29 12.83 -13.69
CA LYS A 61 -6.45 11.67 -14.58
C LYS A 61 -5.47 11.71 -15.74
N ASP A 62 -5.23 12.88 -16.32
CA ASP A 62 -4.26 13.06 -17.39
C ASP A 62 -2.84 12.74 -16.93
N ILE A 63 -2.44 13.22 -15.74
CA ILE A 63 -1.14 12.87 -15.13
C ILE A 63 -0.98 11.36 -14.97
N LEU A 64 -1.99 10.67 -14.43
CA LEU A 64 -1.93 9.22 -14.23
C LEU A 64 -1.93 8.45 -15.56
N ARG A 65 -2.60 8.97 -16.59
CA ARG A 65 -2.57 8.41 -17.95
C ARG A 65 -1.18 8.54 -18.55
N GLN A 66 -0.60 9.74 -18.55
CA GLN A 66 0.74 9.99 -19.11
C GLN A 66 1.82 9.20 -18.37
N LYS A 67 1.74 9.13 -17.03
CA LYS A 67 2.61 8.29 -16.20
C LYS A 67 2.61 6.82 -16.65
N LYS A 68 1.44 6.25 -17.01
CA LYS A 68 1.37 4.86 -17.50
C LYS A 68 2.08 4.68 -18.83
N LEU A 69 1.96 5.66 -19.74
CA LEU A 69 2.60 5.64 -21.05
C LEU A 69 4.12 5.84 -20.95
N LYS A 70 4.58 6.65 -20.00
CA LYS A 70 5.98 7.09 -19.86
C LYS A 70 6.67 6.52 -18.63
N LYS A 71 6.25 5.34 -18.16
CA LYS A 71 6.75 4.71 -16.92
C LYS A 71 8.28 4.57 -16.90
N ASN A 72 8.91 4.33 -18.05
CA ASN A 72 10.36 4.12 -18.16
C ASN A 72 11.18 5.41 -17.95
N ASN A 73 10.56 6.58 -18.12
CA ASN A 73 11.21 7.88 -17.98
C ASN A 73 11.24 8.37 -16.53
N LEU A 74 10.42 7.77 -15.66
CA LEU A 74 10.31 8.14 -14.25
C LEU A 74 11.42 7.45 -13.44
N LYS A 75 12.64 7.97 -13.52
CA LYS A 75 13.80 7.52 -12.73
C LYS A 75 14.38 8.67 -11.93
N LEU A 76 15.00 8.36 -10.79
CA LEU A 76 15.54 9.34 -9.85
C LEU A 76 16.71 10.13 -10.46
N ASP A 77 17.42 9.57 -11.43
CA ASP A 77 18.46 10.25 -12.22
C ASP A 77 17.94 11.51 -12.92
N LEU A 78 16.63 11.61 -13.19
CA LEU A 78 15.98 12.82 -13.69
C LEU A 78 16.18 14.02 -12.74
N LEU A 79 16.27 13.76 -11.45
CA LEU A 79 16.30 14.79 -10.41
C LEU A 79 17.75 15.18 -10.10
N ASP A 80 18.61 14.18 -9.92
CA ASP A 80 19.92 14.33 -9.27
C ASP A 80 21.09 13.79 -10.11
N GLY A 81 20.83 13.09 -11.23
CA GLY A 81 21.85 12.55 -12.15
C GLY A 81 22.67 11.35 -11.64
N GLU A 82 22.72 11.11 -10.33
CA GLU A 82 23.66 10.17 -9.70
C GLU A 82 23.00 8.98 -8.99
N SER A 83 21.67 8.83 -9.08
CA SER A 83 20.89 7.94 -8.22
C SER A 83 20.68 6.51 -8.76
N GLY A 84 21.50 6.06 -9.71
CA GLY A 84 21.53 4.67 -10.17
C GLY A 84 20.22 4.17 -10.79
N GLY A 85 19.39 5.06 -11.35
CA GLY A 85 18.22 4.70 -12.14
C GLY A 85 17.01 4.22 -11.33
N GLN A 86 16.95 4.50 -10.03
CA GLN A 86 15.82 4.07 -9.18
C GLN A 86 14.48 4.63 -9.70
N PRO A 87 13.41 3.80 -9.81
CA PRO A 87 12.14 4.26 -10.37
C PRO A 87 11.39 5.20 -9.42
N ILE A 88 10.81 6.27 -9.98
CA ILE A 88 9.90 7.19 -9.28
C ILE A 88 8.47 6.67 -9.38
N TYR A 89 7.79 6.55 -8.24
CA TYR A 89 6.40 6.08 -8.18
C TYR A 89 5.43 7.23 -7.94
N ILE A 90 4.47 7.40 -8.87
CA ILE A 90 3.38 8.39 -8.77
C ILE A 90 2.05 7.66 -8.58
N ASN A 91 1.46 7.71 -7.39
CA ASN A 91 0.21 6.99 -7.12
C ASN A 91 -0.89 7.95 -6.63
N GLU A 92 -2.14 7.55 -6.81
CA GLU A 92 -3.25 8.23 -6.15
C GLU A 92 -3.19 7.97 -4.64
N LEU A 93 -3.39 9.02 -3.85
CA LEU A 93 -3.51 8.88 -2.41
C LEU A 93 -4.85 8.23 -2.06
N MET A 94 -4.80 7.15 -1.28
CA MET A 94 -5.99 6.48 -0.78
C MET A 94 -6.44 7.11 0.53
N SER A 95 -7.74 7.38 0.68
CA SER A 95 -8.30 7.69 1.99
C SER A 95 -8.13 6.51 2.95
N PRO A 96 -8.11 6.73 4.28
CA PRO A 96 -8.01 5.62 5.25
C PRO A 96 -9.07 4.54 5.03
N PHE A 97 -10.29 4.95 4.69
CA PHE A 97 -11.39 4.06 4.35
C PHE A 97 -11.10 3.20 3.11
N ASN A 98 -10.72 3.83 2.00
CA ASN A 98 -10.38 3.10 0.78
C ASN A 98 -9.16 2.20 0.96
N ASN A 99 -8.18 2.63 1.77
CA ASN A 99 -7.02 1.82 2.12
C ASN A 99 -7.44 0.55 2.87
N ARG A 100 -8.39 0.65 3.82
CA ARG A 100 -8.99 -0.52 4.49
C ARG A 100 -9.65 -1.46 3.49
N LEU A 101 -10.51 -0.95 2.60
CA LEU A 101 -11.16 -1.77 1.57
C LEU A 101 -10.15 -2.46 0.65
N PHE A 102 -9.10 -1.74 0.25
CA PHE A 102 -8.06 -2.29 -0.63
C PHE A 102 -7.24 -3.38 0.07
N LYS A 103 -6.93 -3.22 1.35
CA LYS A 103 -6.26 -4.25 2.15
C LYS A 103 -7.12 -5.51 2.27
N GLU A 104 -8.41 -5.37 2.59
CA GLU A 104 -9.33 -6.51 2.62
C GLU A 104 -9.43 -7.21 1.27
N ALA A 105 -9.56 -6.45 0.18
CA ALA A 105 -9.56 -7.02 -1.17
C ALA A 105 -8.26 -7.78 -1.48
N LYS A 106 -7.11 -7.30 -1.01
CA LYS A 106 -5.81 -7.98 -1.15
C LYS A 106 -5.74 -9.29 -0.36
N ILE A 107 -6.35 -9.35 0.83
CA ILE A 107 -6.47 -10.60 1.60
C ILE A 107 -7.31 -11.62 0.83
N TYR A 108 -8.44 -11.20 0.25
CA TYR A 108 -9.24 -12.10 -0.59
C TYR A 108 -8.52 -12.50 -1.88
N GLN A 109 -7.63 -11.65 -2.41
CA GLN A 109 -6.77 -11.99 -3.54
C GLN A 109 -5.75 -13.07 -3.16
N SER A 110 -5.10 -12.97 -2.00
CA SER A 110 -4.16 -14.01 -1.55
C SER A 110 -4.85 -15.33 -1.22
N GLN A 111 -6.12 -15.29 -0.82
CA GLN A 111 -6.97 -16.48 -0.65
C GLN A 111 -7.46 -17.09 -1.99
N GLY A 112 -7.07 -16.54 -3.14
CA GLY A 112 -7.50 -17.01 -4.46
C GLY A 112 -8.96 -16.69 -4.83
N LYS A 113 -9.70 -15.97 -3.99
CA LYS A 113 -11.10 -15.60 -4.24
C LYS A 113 -11.26 -14.43 -5.22
N ILE A 114 -10.20 -13.63 -5.39
CA ILE A 114 -10.18 -12.49 -6.31
C ILE A 114 -8.90 -12.55 -7.11
N LYS A 115 -8.99 -12.60 -8.44
CA LYS A 115 -7.79 -12.62 -9.28
C LYS A 115 -7.08 -11.27 -9.38
N TYR A 116 -7.82 -10.17 -9.51
CA TYR A 116 -7.25 -8.84 -9.69
C TYR A 116 -7.87 -7.80 -8.76
N VAL A 117 -7.01 -6.97 -8.16
CA VAL A 117 -7.39 -5.84 -7.30
C VAL A 117 -6.56 -4.63 -7.69
N TRP A 118 -7.20 -3.49 -7.94
CA TRP A 118 -6.53 -2.23 -8.23
C TRP A 118 -7.32 -1.04 -7.72
N PHE A 119 -6.62 0.08 -7.51
CA PHE A 119 -7.20 1.36 -7.13
C PHE A 119 -7.08 2.32 -8.31
N ASN A 120 -8.19 2.99 -8.66
CA ASN A 120 -8.21 3.98 -9.73
C ASN A 120 -9.42 4.90 -9.55
N ASN A 121 -9.26 6.21 -9.75
CA ASN A 121 -10.31 7.22 -9.64
C ASN A 121 -10.97 7.19 -8.26
N ASN A 122 -10.16 7.18 -7.20
CA ASN A 122 -10.61 7.12 -5.81
C ASN A 122 -11.47 5.88 -5.44
N ASN A 123 -11.42 4.82 -6.26
CA ASN A 123 -12.29 3.66 -6.13
C ASN A 123 -11.48 2.36 -6.12
N VAL A 124 -11.86 1.42 -5.24
CA VAL A 124 -11.30 0.06 -5.21
C VAL A 124 -12.08 -0.81 -6.18
N LYS A 125 -11.39 -1.37 -7.16
CA LYS A 125 -11.98 -2.24 -8.18
C LYS A 125 -11.40 -3.64 -8.06
N ILE A 126 -12.26 -4.62 -8.26
CA ILE A 126 -11.90 -6.03 -8.23
C ILE A 126 -12.39 -6.76 -9.48
N ARG A 127 -11.72 -7.86 -9.82
CA ARG A 127 -12.15 -8.82 -10.84
C ARG A 127 -11.87 -10.23 -10.32
N ILE A 128 -12.90 -11.06 -10.27
CA ILE A 128 -12.85 -12.39 -9.64
C ILE A 128 -12.03 -13.35 -10.51
N SER A 129 -12.35 -13.40 -11.81
CA SER A 129 -11.70 -14.24 -12.82
C SER A 129 -11.55 -13.46 -14.13
N ASP A 130 -10.77 -13.98 -15.08
CA ASP A 130 -10.49 -13.30 -16.36
C ASP A 130 -11.76 -13.00 -17.17
N ASN A 131 -12.81 -13.82 -17.03
CA ASN A 131 -14.06 -13.61 -17.76
C ASN A 131 -15.11 -12.82 -16.95
N SER A 132 -14.84 -12.56 -15.67
CA SER A 132 -15.79 -11.85 -14.81
C SER A 132 -15.78 -10.34 -15.07
N GLN A 133 -16.93 -9.71 -14.86
CA GLN A 133 -17.08 -8.26 -14.89
C GLN A 133 -16.31 -7.59 -13.74
N ILE A 134 -15.85 -6.37 -13.99
CA ILE A 134 -15.18 -5.54 -12.99
C ILE A 134 -16.22 -5.05 -11.98
N LYS A 135 -16.01 -5.35 -10.69
CA LYS A 135 -16.89 -4.90 -9.62
C LYS A 135 -16.23 -3.77 -8.83
N LEU A 136 -17.04 -2.79 -8.44
CA LEU A 136 -16.65 -1.66 -7.61
C LEU A 136 -16.99 -1.98 -6.14
N ILE A 137 -16.01 -1.81 -5.24
CA ILE A 137 -16.20 -2.00 -3.80
C ILE A 137 -16.32 -0.63 -3.14
N LYS A 138 -17.46 -0.37 -2.50
CA LYS A 138 -17.74 0.86 -1.76
C LYS A 138 -17.85 0.61 -0.26
N SER A 139 -18.18 -0.60 0.16
CA SER A 139 -18.27 -0.99 1.56
C SER A 139 -17.67 -2.37 1.82
N LEU A 140 -17.50 -2.73 3.09
CA LEU A 140 -17.08 -4.08 3.48
C LEU A 140 -18.16 -5.13 3.17
N GLU A 141 -19.43 -4.75 3.24
CA GLU A 141 -20.57 -5.64 2.92
C GLU A 141 -20.62 -6.03 1.43
N ASP A 142 -20.00 -5.23 0.55
CA ASP A 142 -19.95 -5.55 -0.87
C ASP A 142 -19.17 -6.85 -1.12
N PHE A 143 -18.18 -7.18 -0.27
CA PHE A 143 -17.50 -8.48 -0.34
C PHE A 143 -18.47 -9.64 -0.09
N ASP A 144 -19.31 -9.55 0.94
CA ASP A 144 -20.29 -10.58 1.27
C ASP A 144 -21.31 -10.77 0.16
N LYS A 145 -21.80 -9.67 -0.43
CA LYS A 145 -22.74 -9.72 -1.56
C LYS A 145 -22.12 -10.44 -2.76
N ILE A 146 -20.84 -10.17 -3.03
CA ILE A 146 -20.12 -10.76 -4.15
C ILE A 146 -19.91 -12.26 -3.94
N PHE A 147 -19.52 -12.69 -2.74
CA PHE A 147 -19.28 -14.10 -2.44
C PHE A 147 -20.56 -14.91 -2.21
N LYS A 148 -21.65 -14.27 -1.76
CA LYS A 148 -22.98 -14.91 -1.70
C LYS A 148 -23.57 -15.09 -3.10
N ALA A 149 -23.41 -14.10 -3.99
CA ALA A 149 -23.87 -14.22 -5.37
C ALA A 149 -23.18 -15.38 -6.09
N THR A 150 -21.86 -15.55 -5.91
CA THR A 150 -21.14 -16.69 -6.50
C THR A 150 -21.62 -18.04 -5.99
N LYS A 151 -22.15 -18.15 -4.76
CA LYS A 151 -22.70 -19.43 -4.26
C LYS A 151 -24.01 -19.84 -4.93
N LYS A 152 -24.80 -18.89 -5.45
CA LYS A 152 -26.03 -19.20 -6.20
C LYS A 152 -25.76 -19.84 -7.56
N ASP A 153 -24.64 -19.52 -8.18
CA ASP A 153 -24.28 -20.07 -9.50
C ASP A 153 -23.54 -21.43 -9.40
N VAL A 154 -23.02 -21.79 -8.21
CA VAL A 154 -22.12 -22.93 -7.99
C VAL A 154 -22.82 -24.12 -7.30
N SER A 155 -24.12 -24.04 -7.01
CA SER A 155 -24.88 -25.15 -6.38
C SER A 155 -25.01 -26.42 -7.23
N ASN A 156 -24.38 -26.49 -8.40
CA ASN A 156 -24.31 -27.68 -9.26
C ASN A 156 -22.95 -28.39 -9.29
N VAL A 157 -21.92 -27.97 -8.53
CA VAL A 157 -20.64 -28.70 -8.48
C VAL A 157 -20.12 -28.78 -7.03
N LEU A 158 -20.02 -30.02 -6.55
CA LEU A 158 -19.73 -30.43 -5.18
C LEU A 158 -18.21 -30.47 -4.86
N LEU A 159 -17.90 -30.28 -3.57
CA LEU A 159 -16.73 -30.73 -2.76
C LEU A 159 -15.40 -29.94 -2.90
N SER A 160 -14.57 -29.76 -1.85
CA SER A 160 -14.56 -30.21 -0.45
C SER A 160 -13.82 -29.19 0.42
N GLU A 161 -14.18 -29.11 1.71
CA GLU A 161 -13.48 -28.36 2.75
C GLU A 161 -12.44 -29.28 3.39
N ASP A 162 -11.18 -29.18 2.96
CA ASP A 162 -10.05 -29.78 3.66
C ASP A 162 -9.00 -28.71 3.98
N ASP A 163 -8.49 -28.82 5.19
CA ASP A 163 -7.64 -27.88 5.93
C ASP A 163 -6.48 -27.28 5.13
N VAL A 164 -6.42 -25.94 5.06
CA VAL A 164 -5.21 -25.22 4.65
C VAL A 164 -4.71 -24.35 5.79
N GLU A 165 -3.69 -24.86 6.46
CA GLU A 165 -2.85 -24.22 7.47
C GLU A 165 -2.25 -22.92 6.91
N TYR A 166 -2.61 -21.76 7.47
CA TYR A 166 -2.08 -20.46 7.05
C TYR A 166 -0.62 -20.30 7.50
N GLY A 167 0.31 -20.86 6.71
CA GLY A 167 1.69 -20.41 6.66
C GLY A 167 1.74 -19.06 5.96
N TYR A 168 2.19 -18.01 6.66
CA TYR A 168 2.57 -16.74 6.05
C TYR A 168 3.61 -17.02 4.94
N PRO A 169 3.35 -16.72 3.66
CA PRO A 169 4.43 -16.59 2.71
C PRO A 169 5.03 -15.21 2.96
N ASP A 170 6.24 -15.18 3.53
CA ASP A 170 7.08 -14.00 3.49
C ASP A 170 7.14 -13.51 2.05
N SER A 171 6.59 -12.32 1.84
CA SER A 171 6.64 -11.64 0.56
C SER A 171 8.05 -11.14 0.30
N ASP A 172 8.93 -12.03 -0.16
CA ASP A 172 10.19 -11.64 -0.78
C ASP A 172 10.13 -11.91 -2.29
N PHE A 173 10.34 -10.83 -3.03
CA PHE A 173 10.56 -10.80 -4.47
C PHE A 173 11.86 -11.58 -4.76
N SER A 174 11.81 -12.67 -5.54
CA SER A 174 13.00 -13.23 -6.21
C SER A 174 13.33 -12.33 -7.42
N SER A 175 14.56 -12.07 -7.88
CA SER A 175 15.76 -12.89 -7.88
C SER A 175 17.00 -12.02 -8.19
N THR A 176 18.06 -12.14 -7.39
CA THR A 176 19.46 -12.17 -7.89
C THR A 176 20.22 -13.15 -7.01
N SER A 177 20.61 -14.27 -7.59
CA SER A 177 21.34 -15.36 -6.95
C SER A 177 22.77 -14.94 -6.62
N GLN A 178 23.25 -15.25 -5.41
CA GLN A 178 24.54 -15.92 -5.20
C GLN A 178 24.48 -16.74 -3.90
N ALA A 179 25.12 -17.90 -3.94
CA ALA A 179 25.07 -18.96 -2.95
C ALA A 179 25.88 -18.63 -1.68
N SER A 180 25.42 -19.12 -0.53
CA SER A 180 26.31 -19.60 0.53
C SER A 180 25.57 -20.55 1.49
N THR A 181 26.25 -21.64 1.78
CA THR A 181 25.85 -22.82 2.54
C THR A 181 25.76 -22.61 4.05
N SER A 182 24.84 -23.35 4.68
CA SER A 182 24.80 -23.76 6.08
C SER A 182 24.41 -22.72 7.15
N SER A 183 23.21 -22.88 7.73
CA SER A 183 23.02 -22.75 9.18
C SER A 183 21.75 -23.49 9.62
N LYS A 184 21.89 -24.34 10.64
CA LYS A 184 20.80 -25.13 11.23
C LYS A 184 19.88 -24.21 12.05
N LEU A 185 18.59 -24.13 11.69
CA LEU A 185 17.57 -23.39 12.43
C LEU A 185 17.21 -24.09 13.75
N LYS A 186 17.51 -23.46 14.89
CA LYS A 186 16.96 -23.82 16.21
C LYS A 186 15.50 -23.35 16.30
N LYS A 187 14.56 -24.28 16.47
CA LYS A 187 13.14 -24.00 16.77
C LYS A 187 13.02 -23.30 18.14
N ARG A 188 12.43 -22.10 18.19
CA ARG A 188 12.06 -21.41 19.45
C ARG A 188 10.67 -21.91 19.88
N LYS A 189 10.52 -22.31 21.15
CA LYS A 189 9.22 -22.64 21.76
C LYS A 189 8.39 -21.35 21.93
N VAL A 190 7.20 -21.32 21.36
CA VAL A 190 6.20 -20.25 21.55
C VAL A 190 5.55 -20.46 22.94
N LYS A 191 5.53 -19.41 23.79
CA LYS A 191 4.79 -19.46 25.06
C LYS A 191 3.31 -19.15 24.80
N PRO A 192 2.38 -19.80 25.51
CA PRO A 192 0.95 -19.55 25.34
C PRO A 192 0.60 -18.10 25.71
N HIS A 193 -0.32 -17.52 24.94
CA HIS A 193 -0.82 -16.17 25.11
C HIS A 193 -1.55 -16.05 26.45
N GLY A 194 -1.15 -15.11 27.30
CA GLY A 194 -1.82 -14.83 28.57
C GLY A 194 -3.27 -14.38 28.33
N THR A 195 -4.15 -14.72 29.28
CA THR A 195 -5.54 -14.29 29.35
C THR A 195 -5.63 -12.75 29.36
N MET A 196 -6.63 -12.19 28.67
CA MET A 196 -6.85 -10.74 28.54
C MET A 196 -6.97 -9.99 29.88
N ASP A 197 -7.20 -10.70 30.98
CA ASP A 197 -7.26 -10.16 32.34
C ASP A 197 -5.99 -9.44 32.79
N LEU A 198 -4.82 -9.74 32.20
CA LEU A 198 -3.57 -9.04 32.51
C LEU A 198 -3.51 -7.64 31.86
N PHE A 199 -4.32 -7.37 30.84
CA PHE A 199 -4.34 -6.08 30.13
C PHE A 199 -5.22 -5.05 30.85
N LEU A 200 -6.27 -5.49 31.55
CA LEU A 200 -7.22 -4.62 32.25
C LEU A 200 -6.81 -4.28 33.68
N ARG A 201 -5.73 -4.87 34.21
CA ARG A 201 -5.25 -4.52 35.56
C ARG A 201 -4.49 -3.19 35.54
N PRO A 202 -4.88 -2.20 36.34
CA PRO A 202 -4.10 -0.97 36.48
C PRO A 202 -2.71 -1.29 37.04
N HIS A 203 -1.70 -0.61 36.49
CA HIS A 203 -0.30 -0.84 36.82
C HIS A 203 -0.04 -0.53 38.31
N PRO A 204 0.69 -1.38 39.06
CA PRO A 204 0.82 -1.27 40.53
C PRO A 204 1.47 0.04 41.01
N LYS A 205 2.07 0.82 40.10
CA LYS A 205 2.59 2.17 40.37
C LYS A 205 1.50 3.23 40.58
N ASN A 206 0.24 2.92 40.23
CA ASN A 206 -0.90 3.83 40.35
C ASN A 206 -1.81 3.51 41.54
N LEU A 207 -1.42 2.57 42.41
CA LEU A 207 -2.18 2.26 43.62
C LEU A 207 -1.83 3.30 44.71
N PRO A 208 -2.82 3.98 45.31
CA PRO A 208 -2.57 4.83 46.46
C PRO A 208 -2.05 3.98 47.63
N LYS A 209 -0.94 4.40 48.24
CA LYS A 209 -0.39 3.73 49.42
C LYS A 209 -1.40 3.84 50.58
N PRO A 210 -1.62 2.76 51.35
CA PRO A 210 -2.46 2.85 52.54
C PRO A 210 -1.87 3.88 53.51
N LYS A 211 -2.71 4.79 53.99
CA LYS A 211 -2.36 5.69 55.09
C LYS A 211 -2.31 4.83 56.36
N VAL A 212 -1.16 4.82 57.02
CA VAL A 212 -0.99 4.34 58.40
C VAL A 212 -1.50 5.43 59.34
#